data_AF-A0A1U8IK26-F1
#
_entry.id   AF-A0A1U8IK26-F1
#
_cell.length_a   1.000
_cell.length_b   1.000
_cell.length_c   1.000
_cell.angle_alpha   90.00
_cell.angle_beta   90.00
_cell.angle_gamma   90.00
#
_symmetry.space_group_name_H-M   'P 1'
#
loop_
_entity.id
_entity.type
_entity.pdbx_description
1 polymer ?
#
loop_
_entity_poly.entity_id
_entity_poly.type
_entity_poly.pdbx_seq_one_letter_code
_entity_poly.pdbx_strand_id
1 'polypeptide(L)'
;MTTEVDMTVNTRLSFPPALFNEFCRHEIVGEVTEVGSKVTKFKVGDRVGVGCMVGSCRSSHECANDLENYCSGVILTSGAKYHDRTITYGVHSDWMVADQHFVVLIPDNLPLNVAAPLLCAGISMYSPLRYNGLDKPSLHIGVVGLGGLGHLAVRFARD
;
A
#
# COMPACT_ATOMS: atom_id res chain seq x y z
N MET A 1 -5.43 24.38 1.32
CA MET A 1 -5.12 23.83 -0.02
C MET A 1 -4.56 22.44 0.20
N THR A 2 -5.29 21.41 -0.20
CA THR A 2 -5.07 20.02 0.19
C THR A 2 -4.20 19.28 -0.83
N THR A 3 -3.45 18.30 -0.35
CA THR A 3 -2.64 17.34 -1.13
C THR A 3 -3.31 15.97 -1.20
N GLU A 4 -4.60 15.93 -0.88
CA GLU A 4 -5.42 14.74 -0.76
C GLU A 4 -5.91 14.27 -2.13
N VAL A 5 -6.04 12.96 -2.27
CA VAL A 5 -6.57 12.25 -3.43
C VAL A 5 -7.75 11.42 -2.94
N ASP A 6 -8.91 11.64 -3.54
CA ASP A 6 -10.10 10.80 -3.34
C ASP A 6 -10.15 9.72 -4.42
N MET A 7 -10.52 8.51 -4.04
CA MET A 7 -10.59 7.36 -4.93
C MET A 7 -11.68 6.38 -4.52
N THR A 8 -12.17 5.64 -5.52
CA THR A 8 -13.02 4.46 -5.29
C THR A 8 -12.24 3.32 -4.64
N VAL A 9 -12.94 2.41 -3.96
CA VAL A 9 -12.36 1.20 -3.39
C VAL A 9 -12.90 -0.03 -4.11
N ASN A 10 -12.06 -0.67 -4.93
CA ASN A 10 -12.43 -1.82 -5.76
C ASN A 10 -12.01 -3.19 -5.15
N THR A 11 -11.43 -3.21 -3.95
CA THR A 11 -11.00 -4.43 -3.26
C THR A 11 -12.13 -5.11 -2.48
N ARG A 12 -13.09 -5.72 -3.18
CA ARG A 12 -14.00 -6.70 -2.56
C ARG A 12 -13.36 -8.09 -2.52
N LEU A 13 -12.36 -8.27 -1.66
CA LEU A 13 -11.88 -9.61 -1.35
C LEU A 13 -12.90 -10.30 -0.42
N SER A 14 -13.54 -11.36 -0.92
CA SER A 14 -14.48 -12.20 -0.19
C SER A 14 -13.74 -13.06 0.83
N PHE A 15 -13.39 -12.48 1.97
CA PHE A 15 -12.99 -13.25 3.14
C PHE A 15 -14.23 -13.70 3.92
N PRO A 16 -14.28 -14.94 4.42
CA PRO A 16 -15.44 -15.43 5.17
C PRO A 16 -15.70 -14.55 6.41
N PRO A 17 -16.97 -14.35 6.82
CA PRO A 17 -17.36 -13.37 7.85
C PRO A 17 -16.82 -13.61 9.27
N ALA A 18 -16.04 -14.66 9.51
CA ALA A 18 -15.71 -15.15 10.85
C ALA A 18 -14.41 -14.59 11.46
N LEU A 19 -13.71 -13.67 10.78
CA LEU A 19 -12.52 -12.99 11.29
C LEU A 19 -12.54 -11.51 10.90
N PHE A 20 -13.58 -10.77 11.33
CA PHE A 20 -13.52 -9.31 11.33
C PHE A 20 -12.59 -8.84 12.45
N ASN A 21 -11.29 -8.95 12.23
CA ASN A 21 -10.38 -8.00 12.85
C ASN A 21 -10.36 -6.78 11.92
N GLU A 22 -11.08 -5.73 12.32
CA GLU A 22 -11.24 -4.45 11.59
C GLU A 22 -9.89 -3.78 11.21
N PHE A 23 -8.78 -4.32 11.70
CA PHE A 23 -7.43 -3.77 11.64
C PHE A 23 -6.55 -4.26 10.49
N CYS A 24 -6.96 -5.27 9.69
CA CYS A 24 -6.07 -5.93 8.71
C CYS A 24 -6.45 -5.72 7.23
N ARG A 25 -7.00 -4.56 6.85
CA ARG A 25 -7.30 -4.29 5.43
C ARG A 25 -6.64 -3.01 4.93
N HIS A 26 -5.53 -3.18 4.24
CA HIS A 26 -4.62 -2.11 3.79
C HIS A 26 -3.99 -2.44 2.43
N GLU A 27 -4.76 -3.15 1.61
CA GLU A 27 -4.47 -3.50 0.23
C GLU A 27 -5.57 -2.86 -0.64
N ILE A 28 -5.51 -1.54 -0.81
CA ILE A 28 -6.58 -0.75 -1.43
C ILE A 28 -6.20 -0.42 -2.86
N VAL A 29 -7.11 -0.65 -3.81
CA VAL A 29 -6.95 -0.26 -5.21
C VAL A 29 -8.23 0.35 -5.74
N GLY A 30 -8.10 1.26 -6.69
CA GLY A 30 -9.25 1.98 -7.22
C GLY A 30 -8.89 2.93 -8.36
N GLU A 31 -9.82 3.84 -8.58
CA GLU A 31 -9.70 4.93 -9.55
C GLU A 31 -9.92 6.26 -8.85
N VAL A 32 -9.09 7.25 -9.19
CA VAL A 32 -9.15 8.61 -8.63
C VAL A 32 -10.44 9.31 -9.06
N THR A 33 -11.21 9.82 -8.10
CA THR A 33 -12.46 10.56 -8.30
C THR A 33 -12.29 12.06 -8.15
N GLU A 34 -11.42 12.50 -7.24
CA GLU A 34 -11.12 13.92 -7.00
C GLU A 34 -9.64 14.10 -6.58
N VAL A 35 -9.08 15.26 -6.88
CA VAL A 35 -7.73 15.64 -6.42
C VAL A 35 -7.72 17.04 -5.83
N GLY A 36 -7.00 17.20 -4.71
CA GLY A 36 -6.78 18.50 -4.09
C GLY A 36 -5.99 19.46 -4.99
N SER A 37 -6.14 20.77 -4.75
CA SER A 37 -5.56 21.81 -5.62
C SER A 37 -4.03 21.85 -5.69
N LYS A 38 -3.33 21.14 -4.80
CA LYS A 38 -1.86 21.01 -4.81
C LYS A 38 -1.38 19.61 -5.22
N VAL A 39 -2.28 18.73 -5.63
CA VAL A 39 -1.91 17.42 -6.19
C VAL A 39 -1.27 17.62 -7.56
N THR A 40 -0.12 17.00 -7.77
CA THR A 40 0.61 17.08 -9.05
C THR A 40 0.92 15.70 -9.64
N LYS A 41 0.85 14.64 -8.82
CA LYS A 41 1.19 13.27 -9.22
C LYS A 41 0.06 12.51 -9.91
N PHE A 42 -1.19 12.91 -9.68
CA PHE A 42 -2.39 12.16 -10.09
C PHE A 42 -3.42 13.07 -10.75
N LYS A 43 -4.28 12.46 -11.57
CA LYS A 43 -5.47 13.07 -12.16
C LYS A 43 -6.67 12.13 -12.01
N VAL A 44 -7.87 12.70 -12.12
CA VAL A 44 -9.13 11.94 -12.17
C VAL A 44 -9.05 10.87 -13.27
N GLY A 45 -9.49 9.65 -12.95
CA GLY A 45 -9.40 8.48 -13.83
C GLY A 45 -8.11 7.68 -13.71
N ASP A 46 -7.10 8.14 -12.96
CA ASP A 46 -5.89 7.34 -12.72
C ASP A 46 -6.20 6.12 -11.87
N ARG A 47 -5.61 4.98 -12.23
CA ARG A 47 -5.66 3.75 -11.45
C ARG A 47 -4.61 3.81 -10.36
N VAL A 48 -5.04 3.69 -9.11
CA VAL A 48 -4.19 3.96 -7.94
C VAL A 48 -4.39 2.92 -6.85
N GLY A 49 -3.44 2.88 -5.91
CA GLY A 49 -3.55 2.07 -4.71
C GLY A 49 -2.95 2.73 -3.48
N VAL A 50 -3.37 2.23 -2.32
CA VAL A 50 -2.86 2.65 -1.01
C VAL A 50 -2.52 1.40 -0.19
N GLY A 51 -1.31 1.39 0.38
CA GLY A 51 -0.77 0.27 1.15
C GLY A 51 -1.04 0.39 2.65
N CYS A 52 -0.05 -0.03 3.45
CA CYS A 52 -0.10 -0.10 4.91
C CYS A 52 -0.07 1.25 5.64
N MET A 53 0.28 2.33 4.94
CA MET A 53 0.53 3.64 5.53
C MET A 53 -0.24 4.73 4.78
N VAL A 54 -0.71 5.72 5.53
CA VAL A 54 -1.39 6.92 5.01
C VAL A 54 -0.73 8.22 5.50
N GLY A 55 0.30 8.13 6.34
CA GLY A 55 0.97 9.29 6.91
C GLY A 55 2.32 8.96 7.54
N SER A 56 3.15 10.00 7.72
CA SER A 56 4.39 9.96 8.48
C SER A 56 4.74 11.37 8.98
N CYS A 57 5.86 11.55 9.71
CA CYS A 57 6.27 12.89 10.16
C CYS A 57 6.86 13.78 9.06
N ARG A 58 7.20 13.21 7.90
CA ARG A 58 7.75 13.89 6.70
C ARG A 58 9.05 14.70 6.90
N SER A 59 9.68 14.60 8.07
CA SER A 59 10.83 15.43 8.45
C SER A 59 11.99 14.66 9.10
N SER A 60 11.80 13.38 9.40
CA SER A 60 12.87 12.53 9.95
C SER A 60 13.86 12.08 8.87
N HIS A 61 15.01 11.59 9.31
CA HIS A 61 16.03 11.02 8.42
C HIS A 61 15.46 9.85 7.59
N GLU A 62 14.61 9.00 8.18
CA GLU A 62 13.97 7.89 7.47
C GLU A 62 13.03 8.42 6.37
N CYS A 63 12.20 9.43 6.68
CA CYS A 63 11.31 10.01 5.68
C CYS A 63 12.08 10.69 4.54
N ALA A 64 13.25 11.28 4.82
CA ALA A 64 14.09 11.91 3.80
C ALA A 64 14.79 10.90 2.88
N ASN A 65 14.84 9.62 3.25
CA ASN A 65 15.44 8.52 2.49
C ASN A 65 14.39 7.54 1.92
N ASP A 66 13.12 7.97 1.78
CA ASP A 66 12.01 7.14 1.29
C ASP A 66 11.77 5.87 2.13
N LEU A 67 11.98 5.99 3.45
CA LEU A 67 11.86 4.93 4.45
C LEU A 67 10.76 5.26 5.48
N GLU A 68 9.62 5.79 5.04
CA GLU A 68 8.52 6.19 5.93
C GLU A 68 8.00 5.05 6.81
N ASN A 69 8.16 3.80 6.38
CA ASN A 69 7.82 2.60 7.14
C ASN A 69 8.69 2.39 8.39
N TYR A 70 9.84 3.04 8.47
CA TYR A 70 10.73 3.05 9.64
C TYR A 70 10.57 4.33 10.49
N CYS A 71 9.70 5.26 10.08
CA CYS A 71 9.43 6.47 10.83
C CYS A 71 8.68 6.16 12.14
N SER A 72 9.12 6.74 13.25
CA SER A 72 8.41 6.65 14.54
C SER A 72 7.03 7.30 14.54
N GLY A 73 6.79 8.22 13.59
CA GLY A 73 5.52 8.92 13.39
C GLY A 73 4.67 8.34 12.25
N VAL A 74 4.86 7.07 11.87
CA VAL A 74 4.05 6.41 10.83
C VAL A 74 2.58 6.36 11.24
N ILE A 75 1.69 6.61 10.29
CA ILE A 75 0.24 6.50 10.47
C ILE A 75 -0.25 5.35 9.59
N LEU A 76 -0.77 4.30 10.23
CA LEU A 76 -1.29 3.13 9.54
C LEU A 76 -2.64 3.41 8.88
N THR A 77 -2.93 2.67 7.82
CA THR A 77 -4.16 2.83 7.02
C THR A 77 -5.45 2.48 7.77
N SER A 78 -5.37 1.66 8.82
CA SER A 78 -6.51 1.33 9.68
C SER A 78 -6.11 1.37 11.15
N GLY A 79 -7.00 1.90 12.00
CA GLY A 79 -6.86 1.83 13.45
C GLY A 79 -5.85 2.81 14.08
N ALA A 80 -5.22 3.67 13.28
CA ALA A 80 -4.33 4.74 13.76
C ALA A 80 -5.06 6.09 13.84
N LYS A 81 -4.57 7.00 14.68
CA LYS A 81 -5.03 8.40 14.70
C LYS A 81 -4.36 9.19 13.58
N TYR A 82 -5.16 9.84 12.74
CA TYR A 82 -4.67 10.74 11.70
C TYR A 82 -4.29 12.12 12.27
N HIS A 83 -3.75 13.01 11.45
CA HIS A 83 -3.29 14.35 11.87
C HIS A 83 -4.39 15.22 12.48
N ASP A 84 -5.64 15.06 12.02
CA ASP A 84 -6.83 15.74 12.53
C ASP A 84 -7.46 15.05 13.76
N ARG A 85 -6.80 13.99 14.27
CA ARG A 85 -7.21 13.14 15.40
C ARG A 85 -8.39 12.21 15.11
N THR A 86 -8.85 12.12 13.87
CA THR A 86 -9.81 11.09 13.47
C THR A 86 -9.14 9.70 13.42
N ILE A 87 -9.95 8.64 13.47
CA ILE A 87 -9.44 7.27 13.29
C ILE A 87 -9.38 6.97 11.80
N THR A 88 -8.28 6.35 11.38
CA THR A 88 -8.12 5.83 10.02
C THR A 88 -8.93 4.55 9.85
N TYR A 89 -9.67 4.48 8.75
CA TYR A 89 -10.48 3.33 8.37
C TYR A 89 -9.95 2.78 7.04
N GLY A 90 -9.61 1.49 7.01
CA GLY A 90 -9.13 0.80 5.80
C GLY A 90 -10.26 0.43 4.83
N VAL A 91 -10.18 -0.75 4.21
CA VAL A 91 -11.13 -1.25 3.17
C VAL A 91 -12.52 -1.63 3.76
N HIS A 92 -13.28 -0.67 4.27
CA HIS A 92 -14.68 -0.89 4.69
C HIS A 92 -15.66 0.11 4.06
N SER A 93 -15.18 0.97 3.16
CA SER A 93 -15.96 1.99 2.46
C SER A 93 -15.85 1.81 0.95
N ASP A 94 -16.81 2.39 0.20
CA ASP A 94 -16.76 2.43 -1.26
C ASP A 94 -15.77 3.50 -1.79
N TRP A 95 -15.28 4.38 -0.91
CA TRP A 95 -14.33 5.46 -1.20
C TRP A 95 -13.24 5.59 -0.14
N MET A 96 -12.11 6.20 -0.51
CA MET A 96 -10.98 6.48 0.37
C MET A 96 -10.32 7.81 0.00
N VAL A 97 -9.91 8.57 1.02
CA VAL A 97 -9.09 9.77 0.86
C VAL A 97 -7.71 9.53 1.47
N ALA A 98 -6.65 9.83 0.71
CA ALA A 98 -5.26 9.72 1.18
C ALA A 98 -4.39 10.86 0.66
N ASP A 99 -3.33 11.21 1.37
CA ASP A 99 -2.34 12.17 0.88
C ASP A 99 -1.59 11.58 -0.34
N GLN A 100 -1.38 12.39 -1.39
CA GLN A 100 -0.73 11.97 -2.63
C GLN A 100 0.67 11.34 -2.44
N HIS A 101 1.33 11.55 -1.30
CA HIS A 101 2.61 10.91 -1.02
C HIS A 101 2.47 9.41 -0.75
N PHE A 102 1.34 8.96 -0.19
CA PHE A 102 1.07 7.58 0.20
C PHE A 102 0.20 6.82 -0.82
N VAL A 103 -0.15 7.47 -1.92
CA VAL A 103 -0.84 6.88 -3.06
C VAL A 103 0.19 6.43 -4.09
N VAL A 104 -0.01 5.25 -4.67
CA VAL A 104 0.83 4.73 -5.77
C VAL A 104 0.02 4.55 -7.04
N LEU A 105 0.63 4.81 -8.19
CA LEU A 105 0.03 4.56 -9.50
C LEU A 105 0.07 3.05 -9.82
N ILE A 106 -1.03 2.51 -10.34
CA ILE A 106 -1.11 1.13 -10.82
C ILE A 106 -1.02 1.15 -12.35
N PRO A 107 -0.05 0.42 -12.95
CA PRO A 107 0.07 0.34 -14.40
C PRO A 107 -1.19 -0.20 -15.09
N ASP A 108 -1.50 0.33 -16.28
CA ASP A 108 -2.71 -0.05 -17.01
C ASP A 108 -2.75 -1.54 -17.38
N ASN A 109 -1.58 -2.15 -17.59
CA ASN A 109 -1.45 -3.56 -17.93
C ASN A 109 -1.52 -4.52 -16.72
N LEU A 110 -1.66 -4.01 -15.49
CA LEU A 110 -1.72 -4.83 -14.28
C LEU A 110 -3.15 -4.83 -13.71
N PRO A 111 -3.93 -5.93 -13.77
CA PRO A 111 -5.29 -5.97 -13.24
C PRO A 111 -5.37 -5.57 -11.75
N LEU A 112 -6.36 -4.75 -11.39
CA LEU A 112 -6.47 -4.19 -10.01
C LEU A 112 -6.55 -5.27 -8.92
N ASN A 113 -7.29 -6.36 -9.18
CA ASN A 113 -7.40 -7.49 -8.25
C ASN A 113 -6.07 -8.22 -8.01
N VAL A 114 -5.16 -8.18 -8.99
CA VAL A 114 -3.81 -8.74 -8.88
C VAL A 114 -2.85 -7.74 -8.24
N ALA A 115 -3.08 -6.43 -8.45
CA ALA A 115 -2.27 -5.37 -7.87
C ALA A 115 -2.47 -5.24 -6.35
N ALA A 116 -3.68 -5.45 -5.84
CA ALA A 116 -4.01 -5.22 -4.44
C ALA A 116 -3.08 -5.95 -3.45
N PRO A 117 -2.85 -7.28 -3.57
CA PRO A 117 -1.93 -8.00 -2.68
C PRO A 117 -0.47 -7.50 -2.74
N LEU A 118 -0.09 -6.78 -3.80
CA LEU A 118 1.27 -6.27 -3.93
C LEU A 118 1.54 -5.12 -2.95
N LEU A 119 0.50 -4.39 -2.53
CA LEU A 119 0.59 -3.21 -1.68
C LEU A 119 0.93 -3.52 -0.21
N CYS A 120 0.82 -4.80 0.20
CA CYS A 120 1.28 -5.28 1.49
C CYS A 120 2.18 -6.50 1.33
N ALA A 121 1.62 -7.65 0.94
CA ALA A 121 2.38 -8.90 0.87
C ALA A 121 3.51 -8.80 -0.18
N GLY A 122 3.25 -8.14 -1.30
CA GLY A 122 4.24 -7.96 -2.36
C GLY A 122 5.44 -7.14 -1.90
N ILE A 123 5.21 -5.91 -1.45
CA ILE A 123 6.30 -5.04 -0.99
C ILE A 123 7.05 -5.63 0.22
N SER A 124 6.35 -6.36 1.10
CA SER A 124 6.96 -7.04 2.25
C SER A 124 7.94 -8.13 1.85
N MET A 125 7.73 -8.79 0.69
CA MET A 125 8.68 -9.77 0.16
C MET A 125 9.71 -9.14 -0.76
N TYR A 126 9.33 -8.12 -1.54
CA TYR A 126 10.22 -7.46 -2.48
C TYR A 126 11.31 -6.65 -1.78
N SER A 127 10.95 -5.86 -0.76
CA SER A 127 11.89 -5.00 -0.03
C SER A 127 13.11 -5.75 0.54
N PRO A 128 12.96 -6.84 1.33
CA PRO A 128 14.11 -7.56 1.86
C PRO A 128 14.92 -8.28 0.77
N LEU A 129 14.31 -8.71 -0.34
CA LEU A 129 15.05 -9.30 -1.45
C LEU A 129 16.00 -8.26 -2.07
N ARG A 130 15.50 -7.06 -2.37
CA ARG A 130 16.31 -5.98 -2.96
C ARG A 130 17.34 -5.44 -1.98
N TYR A 131 16.93 -5.16 -0.74
CA TYR A 131 17.81 -4.57 0.27
C TYR A 131 19.02 -5.45 0.60
N ASN A 132 18.83 -6.78 0.65
CA ASN A 132 19.91 -7.72 0.92
C ASN A 132 20.65 -8.19 -0.35
N GLY A 133 20.34 -7.64 -1.52
CA GLY A 133 20.96 -8.02 -2.79
C GLY A 133 20.71 -9.47 -3.20
N LEU A 134 19.55 -10.01 -2.81
CA LEU A 134 19.07 -11.36 -3.14
C LEU A 134 18.32 -11.41 -4.48
N ASP A 135 18.26 -10.31 -5.20
CA ASP A 135 17.64 -10.16 -6.52
C ASP A 135 18.62 -10.46 -7.67
N LYS A 136 19.78 -11.05 -7.37
CA LYS A 136 20.80 -11.37 -8.36
C LYS A 136 20.53 -12.73 -9.02
N PRO A 137 20.82 -12.89 -10.32
CA PRO A 137 20.75 -14.18 -10.98
C PRO A 137 21.60 -15.25 -10.28
N SER A 138 21.16 -16.50 -10.38
CA SER A 138 21.90 -17.68 -9.88
C SER A 138 22.03 -17.79 -8.36
N LEU A 139 21.31 -16.98 -7.58
CA LEU A 139 21.17 -17.18 -6.14
C LEU A 139 20.17 -18.28 -5.81
N HIS A 140 20.46 -19.05 -4.75
CA HIS A 140 19.53 -20.04 -4.21
C HIS A 140 18.82 -19.46 -2.99
N ILE A 141 17.50 -19.28 -3.11
CA ILE A 141 16.67 -18.64 -2.09
C ILE A 141 15.68 -19.66 -1.52
N GLY A 142 15.71 -19.85 -0.21
CA GLY A 142 14.72 -20.67 0.50
C GLY A 142 13.53 -19.83 0.95
N VAL A 143 12.31 -20.30 0.66
CA VAL A 143 11.07 -19.71 1.17
C VAL A 143 10.43 -20.69 2.15
N VAL A 144 10.29 -20.28 3.42
CA VAL A 144 9.66 -21.09 4.46
C VAL A 144 8.21 -20.66 4.66
N GLY A 145 7.28 -21.53 4.26
CA GLY A 145 5.84 -21.27 4.30
C GLY A 145 5.29 -20.77 2.95
N LEU A 146 4.26 -21.44 2.43
CA LEU A 146 3.62 -21.16 1.14
C LEU A 146 2.20 -20.61 1.35
N GLY A 147 2.11 -19.37 1.82
CA GLY A 147 0.87 -18.61 1.97
C GLY A 147 0.86 -17.34 1.10
N GLY A 148 0.11 -16.31 1.53
CA GLY A 148 0.00 -15.03 0.83
C GLY A 148 1.35 -14.37 0.56
N LEU A 149 2.24 -14.28 1.56
CA LEU A 149 3.59 -13.75 1.36
C LEU A 149 4.49 -14.71 0.59
N GLY A 150 4.53 -15.97 1.02
CA GLY A 150 5.45 -16.97 0.46
C GLY A 150 5.29 -17.19 -1.04
N HIS A 151 4.06 -17.19 -1.57
CA HIS A 151 3.87 -17.36 -3.01
C HIS A 151 4.39 -16.16 -3.83
N LEU A 152 4.31 -14.93 -3.30
CA LEU A 152 4.88 -13.74 -3.93
C LEU A 152 6.41 -13.74 -3.81
N ALA A 153 6.95 -14.20 -2.68
CA ALA A 153 8.39 -14.38 -2.51
C ALA A 153 8.98 -15.29 -3.59
N VAL A 154 8.32 -16.43 -3.86
CA VAL A 154 8.73 -17.36 -4.92
C VAL A 154 8.67 -16.70 -6.30
N ARG A 155 7.65 -15.88 -6.57
CA ARG A 155 7.54 -15.16 -7.85
C ARG A 155 8.68 -14.15 -8.02
N PHE A 156 8.94 -13.31 -7.02
CA PHE A 156 10.02 -12.31 -7.10
C PHE A 156 11.42 -12.90 -7.10
N ALA A 157 11.63 -14.05 -6.44
CA ALA A 157 12.93 -14.71 -6.39
C ALA A 157 13.30 -15.46 -7.69
N ARG A 158 12.31 -15.71 -8.57
CA ARG A 158 12.52 -16.47 -9.81
C ARG A 158 12.82 -15.59 -11.01
N ASP A 159 12.31 -14.35 -11.01
CA ASP A 159 12.40 -13.41 -12.12
C ASP A 159 13.62 -12.48 -11.98
#